data_AF-A0AAV9AQV7-F1
#
_entry.id   AF-A0AAV9AQV7-F1
#
_cell.length_a   1.000
_cell.length_b   1.000
_cell.length_c   1.000
_cell.angle_alpha   90.00
_cell.angle_beta   90.00
_cell.angle_gamma   90.00
#
_symmetry.space_group_name_H-M   'P 1'
#
loop_
_entity.id
_entity.type
_entity.pdbx_description
1 polymer ?
#
loop_
_entity_poly.entity_id
_entity_poly.type
_entity_poly.pdbx_seq_one_letter_code
_entity_poly.pdbx_strand_id
1 'polypeptide(L)'
;MTQTEKTRVELEMKRRRHWATVLRVVEDGMLRVLSSKDEEIAIMGRKNSALEEEVRVLEMQGQIWKTLAQNNEATLTALREDLENEWNDNGAVNGDAEDSASSCHVDDGRYCRGCHKLDISVLVLPCRHLCLCSECDPVIDTCPVCMAAKSASIQVRLS
;
A
#
# COMPACT_ATOMS: atom_id res chain seq x y z
N MET A 1 36.82 -49.60 -67.30
CA MET A 1 36.45 -49.76 -65.88
C MET A 1 36.25 -51.24 -65.60
N THR A 2 37.02 -51.77 -64.65
CA THR A 2 36.87 -53.15 -64.18
C THR A 2 35.61 -53.26 -63.31
N GLN A 3 35.02 -54.46 -63.18
CA GLN A 3 33.79 -54.67 -62.40
C GLN A 3 33.94 -54.24 -60.94
N THR A 4 35.16 -54.36 -60.39
CA THR A 4 35.52 -53.99 -59.02
C THR A 4 35.47 -52.46 -58.80
N GLU A 5 35.89 -51.65 -59.78
CA GLU A 5 35.79 -50.19 -59.71
C GLU A 5 34.35 -49.71 -59.69
N LYS A 6 33.47 -50.31 -60.51
CA LYS A 6 32.04 -49.97 -60.53
C LYS A 6 31.37 -50.22 -59.18
N THR A 7 31.62 -51.39 -58.59
CA THR A 7 31.07 -51.72 -57.27
C THR A 7 31.59 -50.81 -56.16
N ARG A 8 32.86 -50.37 -56.25
CA ARG A 8 33.45 -49.46 -55.27
C ARG A 8 32.80 -48.07 -55.31
N VAL A 9 32.62 -47.52 -56.50
CA VAL A 9 31.96 -46.22 -56.72
C VAL A 9 30.50 -46.26 -56.23
N GLU A 10 29.75 -47.33 -56.52
CA GLU A 10 28.37 -47.47 -56.05
C GLU A 10 28.26 -47.52 -54.52
N LEU A 11 29.18 -48.23 -53.85
CA LEU A 11 29.24 -48.29 -52.39
C LEU A 11 29.59 -46.92 -51.78
N GLU A 12 30.54 -46.20 -52.37
CA GLU A 12 30.88 -44.83 -51.99
C GLU A 12 29.68 -43.89 -52.14
N MET A 13 28.95 -43.97 -53.25
CA MET A 13 27.74 -43.16 -53.49
C MET A 13 26.59 -43.52 -52.54
N LYS A 14 26.37 -44.80 -52.22
CA LYS A 14 25.39 -45.23 -51.22
C LYS A 14 25.75 -44.72 -49.83
N ARG A 15 27.03 -44.85 -49.44
CA ARG A 15 27.55 -44.35 -48.17
C ARG A 15 27.38 -42.83 -48.06
N ARG A 16 27.72 -42.09 -49.13
CA ARG A 16 27.57 -40.61 -49.16
C ARG A 16 26.10 -40.19 -49.02
N ARG A 17 25.18 -40.85 -49.73
CA ARG A 17 23.73 -40.58 -49.61
C ARG A 17 23.17 -40.92 -48.23
N HIS A 18 23.60 -42.05 -47.66
CA HIS A 18 23.20 -42.46 -46.32
C HIS A 18 23.62 -41.42 -45.28
N TRP A 19 24.91 -41.05 -45.26
CA TRP A 19 25.41 -40.05 -44.32
C TRP A 19 24.79 -38.66 -44.53
N ALA A 20 24.57 -38.22 -45.77
CA ALA A 20 23.87 -36.96 -46.03
C ALA A 20 22.44 -36.96 -45.47
N THR A 21 21.73 -38.10 -45.57
CA THR A 21 20.38 -38.24 -45.00
C THR A 21 20.41 -38.20 -43.48
N VAL A 22 21.35 -38.92 -42.85
CA VAL A 22 21.52 -38.92 -41.39
C VAL A 22 21.86 -37.51 -40.89
N LEU A 23 22.79 -36.82 -41.55
CA LEU A 23 23.20 -35.46 -41.17
C LEU A 23 22.01 -34.51 -41.19
N ARG A 24 21.22 -34.53 -42.28
CA ARG A 24 20.03 -33.68 -42.42
C ARG A 24 19.02 -33.93 -41.30
N VAL A 25 18.76 -35.18 -40.94
CA VAL A 25 17.79 -35.50 -39.87
C VAL A 25 18.28 -34.97 -38.52
N VAL A 26 19.58 -35.06 -38.24
CA VAL A 26 20.19 -34.52 -37.03
C VAL A 26 20.12 -32.99 -37.03
N GLU A 27 20.50 -32.34 -38.12
CA GLU A 27 20.43 -30.87 -38.29
C GLU A 27 19.00 -30.36 -38.12
N ASP A 28 18.03 -30.96 -38.81
CA ASP A 28 16.61 -30.61 -38.69
C ASP A 28 16.09 -30.82 -37.25
N GLY A 29 16.59 -31.85 -36.56
CA GLY A 29 16.27 -32.11 -35.15
C GLY A 29 16.83 -31.03 -34.23
N MET A 30 18.12 -30.70 -34.39
CA MET A 30 18.79 -29.66 -33.61
C MET A 30 18.16 -28.29 -33.82
N LEU A 31 17.85 -27.92 -35.07
CA LEU A 31 17.19 -26.65 -35.39
C LEU A 31 15.83 -26.54 -34.70
N ARG A 32 15.01 -27.59 -34.71
CA ARG A 32 13.71 -27.60 -34.02
C ARG A 32 13.85 -27.38 -32.51
N VAL A 33 14.81 -28.06 -31.88
CA VAL A 33 15.06 -27.90 -30.44
C VAL A 33 15.54 -26.49 -30.13
N LEU A 34 16.46 -25.94 -30.93
CA LEU A 34 16.95 -24.57 -30.76
C LEU A 34 15.82 -23.55 -30.91
N SER A 35 15.01 -23.64 -31.97
CA SER A 35 13.87 -22.74 -32.16
C SER A 35 12.86 -22.82 -31.01
N SER A 36 12.55 -24.02 -30.52
CA SER A 36 11.68 -24.18 -29.34
C SER A 36 12.26 -23.53 -28.10
N LYS A 37 13.58 -23.62 -27.89
CA LYS A 37 14.25 -23.00 -26.75
C LYS A 37 14.32 -21.48 -26.89
N ASP A 38 14.54 -20.96 -28.09
CA ASP A 38 14.53 -19.53 -28.37
C ASP A 38 13.14 -18.92 -28.11
N GLU A 39 12.06 -19.63 -28.44
CA GLU A 39 10.69 -19.22 -28.12
C GLU A 39 10.44 -19.21 -26.60
N GLU A 40 10.86 -20.25 -25.88
CA GLU A 40 10.79 -20.29 -24.41
C GLU A 40 11.55 -19.11 -23.78
N ILE A 41 12.77 -18.83 -24.26
CA ILE A 41 13.59 -17.70 -23.81
C ILE A 41 12.88 -16.38 -24.10
N ALA A 42 12.30 -16.21 -25.29
CA ALA A 42 11.57 -14.99 -25.63
C ALA A 42 10.33 -14.79 -24.74
N ILE A 43 9.60 -15.86 -24.41
CA ILE A 43 8.45 -15.81 -23.49
C ILE A 43 8.92 -15.40 -22.08
N MET A 44 9.97 -16.03 -21.57
CA MET A 44 10.53 -15.71 -20.26
C MET A 44 11.07 -14.28 -20.23
N GLY A 45 11.72 -13.81 -21.31
CA GLY A 45 12.22 -12.45 -21.44
C GLY A 45 11.10 -11.40 -21.38
N ARG A 46 9.97 -11.63 -22.08
CA ARG A 46 8.80 -10.73 -21.98
C ARG A 46 8.24 -10.65 -20.57
N LYS A 47 8.14 -11.80 -19.88
CA LYS A 47 7.67 -11.85 -18.48
C LYS A 47 8.62 -11.11 -17.55
N ASN A 48 9.93 -11.33 -17.71
CA ASN A 48 10.95 -10.67 -16.89
C ASN A 48 10.90 -9.16 -17.07
N SER A 49 10.82 -8.67 -18.31
CA SER A 49 10.70 -7.23 -18.59
C SER A 49 9.43 -6.60 -18.00
N ALA A 50 8.29 -7.31 -18.04
CA ALA A 50 7.06 -6.83 -17.42
C ALA A 50 7.18 -6.73 -15.89
N LEU A 51 7.80 -7.74 -15.25
CA LEU A 51 8.03 -7.74 -13.80
C LEU A 51 9.03 -6.65 -13.38
N GLU A 52 10.09 -6.42 -14.15
CA GLU A 52 11.04 -5.33 -13.89
C GLU A 52 10.37 -3.96 -13.92
N GLU A 53 9.45 -3.74 -14.87
CA GLU A 53 8.69 -2.49 -14.92
C GLU A 53 7.72 -2.34 -13.75
N GLU A 54 7.05 -3.42 -13.33
CA GLU A 54 6.17 -3.41 -12.17
C GLU A 54 6.93 -3.07 -10.88
N VAL A 55 8.11 -3.68 -10.68
CA VAL A 55 9.01 -3.36 -9.56
C VAL A 55 9.39 -1.88 -9.60
N ARG A 56 9.81 -1.37 -10.77
CA ARG A 56 10.19 0.05 -10.95
C ARG A 56 9.05 1.01 -10.57
N VAL A 57 7.82 0.69 -10.96
CA VAL A 57 6.63 1.50 -10.62
C VAL A 57 6.36 1.48 -9.13
N LEU A 58 6.39 0.30 -8.50
CA LEU A 58 6.15 0.15 -7.06
C LEU A 58 7.21 0.87 -6.23
N GLU A 59 8.48 0.80 -6.63
CA GLU A 59 9.57 1.52 -5.99
C GLU A 59 9.37 3.05 -6.07
N MET A 60 9.02 3.56 -7.25
CA MET A 60 8.71 4.98 -7.43
C MET A 60 7.54 5.42 -6.57
N GLN A 61 6.45 4.65 -6.54
CA GLN A 61 5.30 4.92 -5.66
C GLN A 61 5.70 4.91 -4.19
N GLY A 62 6.51 3.94 -3.76
CA GLY A 62 7.04 3.85 -2.41
C GLY A 62 7.84 5.10 -2.02
N GLN A 63 8.66 5.64 -2.92
CA GLN A 63 9.38 6.90 -2.67
C GLN A 63 8.44 8.09 -2.54
N ILE A 64 7.43 8.22 -3.40
CA ILE A 64 6.44 9.30 -3.34
C ILE A 64 5.74 9.30 -1.97
N TRP A 65 5.24 8.13 -1.53
CA TRP A 65 4.58 8.00 -0.24
C TRP A 65 5.51 8.31 0.93
N LYS A 66 6.78 7.90 0.85
CA LYS A 66 7.79 8.22 1.85
C LYS A 66 8.03 9.73 1.95
N THR A 67 8.23 10.41 0.82
CA THR A 67 8.41 11.87 0.79
C THR A 67 7.20 12.61 1.33
N LEU A 68 5.98 12.15 0.99
CA LEU A 68 4.75 12.74 1.51
C LEU A 68 4.66 12.59 3.03
N ALA A 69 4.96 11.40 3.56
CA ALA A 69 4.95 11.15 4.99
C ALA A 69 5.96 12.03 5.73
N GLN A 70 7.17 12.18 5.18
CA GLN A 70 8.23 13.04 5.75
C GLN A 70 7.84 14.53 5.72
N ASN A 71 7.19 15.00 4.65
CA ASN A 71 6.69 16.37 4.60
C ASN A 71 5.61 16.59 5.66
N ASN A 72 4.64 15.66 5.76
CA ASN A 72 3.62 15.72 6.79
C ASN A 72 4.24 15.72 8.20
N GLU A 73 5.22 14.87 8.47
CA GLU A 73 5.96 14.86 9.75
C GLU A 73 6.65 16.20 10.01
N ALA A 74 7.36 16.77 9.04
CA ALA A 74 7.99 18.08 9.17
C ALA A 74 6.97 19.20 9.46
N THR A 75 5.81 19.18 8.80
CA THR A 75 4.74 20.15 9.08
C THR A 75 4.16 19.99 10.48
N LEU A 76 3.96 18.76 10.97
CA LEU A 76 3.48 18.51 12.32
C LEU A 76 4.48 18.96 13.38
N THR A 77 5.78 18.75 13.13
CA THR A 77 6.85 19.20 14.03
C THR A 77 6.92 20.73 14.07
N ALA A 78 6.86 21.41 12.92
CA ALA A 78 6.83 22.87 12.87
C ALA A 78 5.62 23.45 13.62
N LEU A 79 4.42 22.91 13.38
CA LEU A 79 3.20 23.35 14.08
C LEU A 79 3.27 23.09 15.60
N ARG A 80 3.93 21.99 16.02
CA ARG A 80 4.17 21.70 17.44
C ARG A 80 5.09 22.74 18.07
N GLU A 81 6.21 23.04 17.41
CA GLU A 81 7.16 24.04 17.88
C GLU A 81 6.51 25.43 17.97
N ASP A 82 5.70 25.81 16.97
CA ASP A 82 4.96 27.08 16.98
C ASP A 82 4.03 27.19 18.21
N LEU A 83 3.27 26.14 18.51
CA LEU A 83 2.38 26.09 19.69
C LEU A 83 3.15 26.16 21.01
N GLU A 84 4.27 25.44 21.14
CA GLU A 84 5.11 25.47 22.34
C GLU A 84 5.72 26.86 22.56
N ASN A 85 6.10 27.55 21.49
CA ASN A 85 6.61 28.92 21.57
C ASN A 85 5.52 29.91 22.01
N GLU A 86 4.30 29.84 21.46
CA GLU A 86 3.17 30.70 21.89
C GLU A 86 2.81 30.46 23.38
N TRP A 87 2.89 29.23 23.86
CA TRP A 87 2.65 28.90 25.26
C TRP A 87 3.74 29.46 26.18
N ASN A 88 5.00 29.36 25.78
CA ASN A 88 6.12 29.90 26.55
C ASN A 88 6.14 31.44 26.56
N ASP A 89 5.72 32.11 25.48
CA ASP A 89 5.65 33.57 25.41
C ASP A 89 4.49 34.14 26.25
N ASN A 90 3.35 33.44 26.34
CA ASN A 90 2.23 33.78 27.23
C ASN A 90 2.49 33.47 28.72
N GLY A 91 3.50 32.66 29.04
CA GLY A 91 3.89 32.33 30.42
C GLY A 91 4.74 33.39 31.13
N ALA A 92 5.14 34.46 30.44
CA ALA A 92 6.05 35.50 30.95
C ALA A 92 5.35 36.80 31.40
N VAL A 93 4.05 36.78 31.69
CA VAL A 93 3.36 37.90 32.37
C VAL A 93 3.18 37.56 33.85
N ASN A 94 4.09 38.12 34.66
CA ASN A 94 3.94 38.23 36.12
C ASN A 94 2.65 38.96 36.48
N GLY A 95 1.93 38.46 37.48
CA GLY A 95 0.81 39.15 38.10
C GLY A 95 0.29 38.42 39.34
N ASP A 96 0.85 38.78 40.49
CA ASP A 96 0.25 38.56 41.80
C ASP A 96 -1.22 39.05 41.79
N ALA A 97 -2.19 38.17 42.04
CA ALA A 97 -3.46 38.48 42.72
C ALA A 97 -4.38 37.24 42.80
N GLU A 98 -4.60 36.81 44.04
CA GLU A 98 -5.89 36.46 44.64
C GLU A 98 -6.79 35.40 43.97
N ASP A 99 -6.84 34.27 44.69
CA ASP A 99 -7.97 33.38 44.90
C ASP A 99 -9.34 33.96 44.49
N SER A 100 -9.81 33.52 43.32
CA SER A 100 -11.23 33.49 43.00
C SER A 100 -11.48 32.35 42.02
N ALA A 101 -11.79 31.20 42.61
CA ALA A 101 -12.66 30.15 42.11
C ALA A 101 -13.19 30.35 40.68
N SER A 102 -12.35 30.13 39.67
CA SER A 102 -12.81 29.72 38.35
C SER A 102 -12.56 28.23 38.28
N SER A 103 -13.62 27.48 38.56
CA SER A 103 -13.69 26.04 38.30
C SER A 103 -13.38 25.82 36.82
N CYS A 104 -12.10 25.59 36.52
CA CYS A 104 -11.71 24.81 35.37
C CYS A 104 -12.33 23.44 35.59
N HIS A 105 -13.54 23.25 35.06
CA HIS A 105 -14.12 21.94 34.86
C HIS A 105 -13.11 21.15 34.03
N VAL A 106 -12.27 20.38 34.72
CA VAL A 106 -11.57 19.25 34.15
C VAL A 106 -12.67 18.39 33.55
N ASP A 107 -12.80 18.51 32.24
CA ASP A 107 -13.74 17.80 31.40
C ASP A 107 -13.46 16.30 31.57
N ASP A 108 -14.15 15.68 32.53
CA ASP A 108 -13.86 14.34 33.05
C ASP A 108 -14.09 13.22 32.02
N GLY A 109 -14.26 13.54 30.74
CA GLY A 109 -14.47 12.59 29.64
C GLY A 109 -15.71 11.71 29.79
N ARG A 110 -16.47 11.86 30.87
CA ARG A 110 -17.64 11.06 31.24
C ARG A 110 -18.96 11.68 30.79
N TYR A 111 -19.00 12.99 30.56
CA TYR A 111 -20.22 13.73 30.24
C TYR A 111 -20.46 13.93 28.75
N CYS A 112 -21.72 13.86 28.34
CA CYS A 112 -22.19 14.06 26.97
C CYS A 112 -21.64 15.36 26.37
N ARG A 113 -21.05 15.26 25.19
CA ARG A 113 -20.49 16.39 24.44
C ARG A 113 -21.53 17.29 23.80
N GLY A 114 -22.80 16.89 23.83
CA GLY A 114 -23.92 17.71 23.35
C GLY A 114 -24.49 18.62 24.43
N CYS A 115 -24.73 18.09 25.64
CA CYS A 115 -25.41 18.83 26.72
C CYS A 115 -24.55 19.10 27.95
N HIS A 116 -23.41 18.43 28.10
CA HIS A 116 -22.51 18.49 29.27
C HIS A 116 -23.19 18.22 30.62
N LYS A 117 -24.32 17.49 30.63
CA LYS A 117 -25.13 17.23 31.83
C LYS A 117 -25.23 15.76 32.22
N LEU A 118 -25.46 14.89 31.24
CA LEU A 118 -25.68 13.46 31.46
C LEU A 118 -24.45 12.68 31.03
N ASP A 119 -24.28 11.49 31.61
CA ASP A 119 -23.18 10.60 31.25
C ASP A 119 -23.28 10.13 29.80
N ILE A 120 -22.12 9.98 29.17
CA ILE A 120 -21.99 9.43 27.84
C ILE A 120 -22.44 7.98 27.87
N SER A 121 -23.33 7.63 26.94
CA SER A 121 -23.88 6.28 26.80
C SER A 121 -24.13 5.90 25.35
N VAL A 122 -23.80 6.77 24.38
CA VAL A 122 -24.11 6.57 22.97
C VAL A 122 -22.88 6.77 22.08
N LEU A 123 -22.62 5.75 21.25
CA LEU A 123 -21.58 5.71 20.24
C LEU A 123 -22.16 6.07 18.86
N VAL A 124 -21.53 7.01 18.17
CA VAL A 124 -21.98 7.56 16.88
C VAL A 124 -21.30 6.82 15.71
N LEU A 125 -22.07 6.38 14.70
CA LEU A 125 -21.55 5.75 13.48
C LEU A 125 -21.61 6.73 12.28
N PRO A 126 -20.62 6.66 11.36
CA PRO A 126 -19.55 5.65 11.26
C PRO A 126 -18.27 5.97 12.05
N CYS A 127 -18.15 7.14 12.68
CA CYS A 127 -16.91 7.59 13.30
C CYS A 127 -16.52 6.85 14.60
N ARG A 128 -17.45 6.10 15.20
CA ARG A 128 -17.27 5.29 16.42
C ARG A 128 -16.91 6.08 17.68
N HIS A 129 -17.21 7.38 17.72
CA HIS A 129 -16.99 8.19 18.92
C HIS A 129 -18.13 7.97 19.94
N LEU A 130 -17.77 7.54 21.14
CA LEU A 130 -18.63 7.47 22.31
C LEU A 130 -18.69 8.87 22.94
N CYS A 131 -19.72 9.65 22.63
CA CYS A 131 -19.73 11.10 22.94
C CYS A 131 -21.11 11.70 23.28
N LEU A 132 -22.21 10.97 23.10
CA LEU A 132 -23.57 11.47 23.38
C LEU A 132 -24.21 10.72 24.55
N CYS A 133 -25.19 11.35 25.20
CA CYS A 133 -26.15 10.67 26.07
C CYS A 133 -27.41 10.28 25.29
N SER A 134 -28.26 9.43 25.88
CA SER A 134 -29.52 8.98 25.29
C SER A 134 -30.47 10.12 24.89
N GLU A 135 -30.47 11.22 25.64
CA GLU A 135 -31.33 12.39 25.36
C GLU A 135 -30.82 13.24 24.19
N CYS A 136 -29.50 13.29 24.01
CA CYS A 136 -28.88 14.05 22.92
C CYS A 136 -28.82 13.28 21.61
N ASP A 137 -28.88 11.94 21.65
CA ASP A 137 -28.86 11.12 20.45
C ASP A 137 -29.92 11.54 19.42
N PRO A 138 -31.23 11.59 19.71
CA PRO A 138 -32.23 11.87 18.66
C PRO A 138 -32.14 13.27 18.03
N VAL A 139 -31.46 14.23 18.66
CA VAL A 139 -31.41 15.64 18.20
C VAL A 139 -30.11 15.97 17.47
N ILE A 140 -29.04 15.21 17.73
CA ILE A 140 -27.71 15.49 17.18
C ILE A 140 -27.44 14.58 15.99
N ASP A 141 -27.36 15.18 14.80
CA ASP A 141 -27.13 14.49 13.52
C ASP A 141 -25.66 14.51 13.06
N THR A 142 -24.77 15.13 13.81
CA THR A 142 -23.33 15.16 13.54
C THR A 142 -22.53 14.85 14.80
N CYS A 143 -21.42 14.13 14.68
CA CYS A 143 -20.57 13.81 15.82
C CYS A 143 -19.92 15.10 16.38
N PRO A 144 -20.10 15.44 17.67
CA PRO A 144 -19.46 16.63 18.25
C PRO A 144 -17.93 16.56 18.31
N VAL A 145 -17.34 15.37 18.15
CA VAL A 145 -15.88 15.15 18.23
C VAL A 145 -15.20 15.38 16.88
N CYS A 146 -15.74 14.84 15.78
CA CYS A 146 -15.09 14.88 14.46
C CYS A 146 -15.97 15.43 13.34
N MET A 147 -17.16 15.95 13.68
CA MET A 147 -18.13 16.55 12.75
C MET A 147 -18.66 15.61 11.65
N ALA A 148 -18.38 14.31 11.72
CA ALA A 148 -18.94 13.33 10.79
C ALA A 148 -20.46 13.25 10.92
N ALA A 149 -21.16 13.16 9.79
CA ALA A 149 -22.61 12.94 9.78
C ALA A 149 -22.96 11.60 10.43
N LYS A 150 -23.95 11.61 11.32
CA LYS A 150 -24.44 10.43 12.03
C LYS A 150 -25.39 9.66 11.13
N SER A 151 -25.03 8.45 10.75
CA SER A 151 -25.91 7.53 10.01
C SER A 151 -26.64 6.54 10.92
N ALA A 152 -26.08 6.25 12.09
CA ALA A 152 -26.66 5.39 13.11
C ALA A 152 -26.00 5.65 14.48
N SER A 153 -26.61 5.14 15.55
CA SER A 153 -26.08 5.20 16.91
C SER A 153 -26.23 3.86 17.62
N ILE A 154 -25.36 3.60 18.61
CA ILE A 154 -25.41 2.41 19.46
C ILE A 154 -25.38 2.87 20.92
N GLN A 155 -26.37 2.47 21.71
CA GLN A 155 -26.36 2.68 23.16
C GLN A 155 -25.49 1.63 23.86
N VAL A 156 -24.50 2.11 24.60
CA VAL A 156 -23.55 1.32 25.38
C VAL A 156 -24.02 1.29 26.83
N ARG A 157 -24.14 0.09 27.41
CA ARG A 157 -24.33 -0.08 28.85
C ARG A 157 -22.96 -0.15 29.51
N LEU A 158 -22.57 0.92 30.20
CA LEU A 158 -21.38 0.96 31.04
C LEU A 158 -21.79 0.41 32.41
N SER A 159 -21.40 -0.83 32.71
CA SER A 159 -21.64 -1.53 33.99
C SER A 159 -20.56 -1.23 35.02
#